data_AF-A0A949Z271-F1
#
_entry.id   AF-A0A949Z271-F1
#
_cell.length_a   1.000
_cell.length_b   1.000
_cell.length_c   1.000
_cell.angle_alpha   90.00
_cell.angle_beta   90.00
_cell.angle_gamma   90.00
#
_symmetry.space_group_name_H-M   'P 1'
#
loop_
_entity.id
_entity.type
_entity.pdbx_description
1 polymer ?
#
loop_
_entity_poly.entity_id
_entity_poly.type
_entity_poly.pdbx_seq_one_letter_code
_entity_poly.pdbx_strand_id
1 'polypeptide(L)'
;MIAVSPIVAGDAIKGPTAKIMRELNIAVSPASVAKHYSGLVDGFVIDSTDAHLSDEIRAMGITVHMAQTVMRSSTDRAALAGECLGFAQRILAERPEIAGR
;
A
#
# COMPACT_ATOMS: atom_id res chain seq x y z
N MET A 1 11.36 1.89 -2.56
CA MET A 1 10.66 1.43 -1.35
C MET A 1 9.18 1.24 -1.65
N ILE A 2 8.61 0.11 -1.25
CA ILE A 2 7.18 -0.20 -1.34
C ILE A 2 6.59 -0.24 0.07
N ALA A 3 5.39 0.30 0.25
CA ALA A 3 4.63 0.16 1.49
C ALA A 3 3.32 -0.61 1.26
N VAL A 4 2.84 -1.29 2.30
CA VAL A 4 1.56 -2.00 2.31
C VAL A 4 0.63 -1.30 3.29
N SER A 5 -0.59 -0.98 2.86
CA SER A 5 -1.59 -0.34 3.72
C SER A 5 -1.90 -1.22 4.94
N PRO A 6 -1.90 -0.67 6.16
CA PRO A 6 -2.40 -1.37 7.35
C PRO A 6 -3.93 -1.29 7.47
N ILE A 7 -4.57 -0.45 6.63
CA ILE A 7 -6.02 -0.24 6.59
C ILE A 7 -6.63 -1.07 5.48
N VAL A 8 -7.74 -1.73 5.79
CA VAL A 8 -8.57 -2.51 4.87
C VAL A 8 -10.03 -2.19 5.15
N ALA A 9 -10.80 -1.82 4.13
CA ALA A 9 -12.24 -1.55 4.23
C ALA A 9 -12.61 -0.56 5.37
N GLY A 10 -11.78 0.46 5.58
CA GLY A 10 -12.02 1.53 6.55
C GLY A 10 -11.57 1.24 8.00
N ASP A 11 -10.86 0.14 8.27
CA ASP A 11 -10.29 -0.13 9.59
C ASP A 11 -8.91 -0.79 9.55
N ALA A 12 -8.17 -0.73 10.66
CA ALA A 12 -6.86 -1.37 10.76
C ALA A 12 -6.99 -2.87 11.02
N ILE A 13 -6.24 -3.70 10.28
CA ILE A 13 -6.26 -5.16 10.46
C ILE A 13 -5.78 -5.56 11.86
N LYS A 14 -4.71 -4.92 12.35
CA LYS A 14 -4.15 -5.11 13.68
C LYS A 14 -3.54 -3.82 14.20
N GLY A 15 -3.50 -3.70 15.53
CA GLY A 15 -2.78 -2.63 16.22
C GLY A 15 -3.57 -1.31 16.30
N PRO A 16 -2.94 -0.26 16.86
CA PRO A 16 -3.63 0.97 17.23
C PRO A 16 -3.80 1.96 16.07
N THR A 17 -3.37 1.64 14.85
CA THR A 17 -3.30 2.59 13.73
C THR A 17 -4.62 3.33 13.49
N ALA A 18 -5.75 2.60 13.37
CA ALA A 18 -7.05 3.24 13.15
C ALA A 18 -7.50 4.10 14.33
N LYS A 19 -7.20 3.68 15.58
CA LYS A 19 -7.48 4.48 16.77
C LYS A 19 -6.67 5.80 16.75
N ILE A 20 -5.37 5.72 16.50
CA ILE A 20 -4.48 6.89 16.46
C ILE A 20 -4.91 7.84 15.34
N MET A 21 -5.24 7.33 14.15
CA MET A 21 -5.74 8.15 13.05
C MET A 21 -7.02 8.90 13.44
N ARG A 22 -7.98 8.22 14.09
CA ARG A 22 -9.20 8.87 14.61
C ARG A 22 -8.88 9.95 15.65
N GLU A 23 -7.99 9.66 16.61
CA GLU A 23 -7.57 10.62 17.63
C GLU A 23 -6.88 11.87 17.04
N LEU A 24 -6.21 11.70 15.90
CA LEU A 24 -5.56 12.79 15.15
C LEU A 24 -6.47 13.46 14.13
N ASN A 25 -7.77 13.13 14.07
CA ASN A 25 -8.73 13.60 13.06
C ASN A 25 -8.29 13.31 11.61
N ILE A 26 -7.61 12.19 11.40
CA ILE A 26 -7.21 11.68 10.08
C ILE A 26 -8.23 10.63 9.65
N ALA A 27 -8.72 10.72 8.41
CA ALA A 27 -9.63 9.73 7.86
C ALA A 27 -8.98 8.33 7.81
N VAL A 28 -9.64 7.31 8.35
CA VAL A 28 -9.13 5.92 8.36
C VAL A 28 -9.31 5.31 6.98
N SER A 29 -8.35 5.52 6.10
CA SER A 29 -8.38 5.02 4.72
C SER A 29 -6.96 4.71 4.22
N PRO A 30 -6.82 3.76 3.28
CA PRO A 30 -5.55 3.56 2.55
C PRO A 30 -5.05 4.85 1.90
N ALA A 31 -5.93 5.69 1.36
CA ALA A 31 -5.57 6.96 0.72
C ALA A 31 -4.93 7.95 1.70
N SER A 32 -5.44 8.05 2.93
CA SER A 32 -4.84 8.90 3.97
C SER A 32 -3.47 8.38 4.41
N VAL A 33 -3.28 7.06 4.45
CA VAL A 33 -1.97 6.46 4.74
C VAL A 33 -1.00 6.72 3.58
N ALA A 34 -1.42 6.53 2.33
CA ALA A 34 -0.60 6.80 1.16
C ALA A 34 -0.15 8.27 1.11
N LYS A 35 -1.06 9.21 1.41
CA LYS A 35 -0.75 10.64 1.54
C LYS A 35 0.34 10.91 2.58
N HIS A 36 0.31 10.21 3.72
CA HIS A 36 1.32 10.35 4.76
C HIS A 36 2.71 9.86 4.32
N TYR A 37 2.77 8.88 3.43
CA TYR A 37 4.01 8.35 2.85
C TYR A 37 4.39 8.97 1.50
N SER A 38 3.63 9.95 1.00
CA SER A 38 3.91 10.60 -0.28
C SER A 38 5.32 11.22 -0.28
N GLY A 39 6.06 10.99 -1.37
CA GLY A 39 7.46 11.40 -1.51
C GLY A 39 8.49 10.49 -0.82
N LEU A 40 8.05 9.50 -0.02
CA LEU A 40 8.93 8.51 0.60
C LEU A 40 8.87 7.15 -0.09
N VAL A 41 7.70 6.74 -0.58
CA VAL A 41 7.48 5.44 -1.22
C VAL A 41 7.41 5.57 -2.74
N ASP A 42 7.97 4.59 -3.44
CA ASP A 42 7.88 4.47 -4.90
C ASP A 42 6.59 3.75 -5.33
N GLY A 43 5.98 3.00 -4.42
CA GLY A 43 4.73 2.30 -4.67
C GLY A 43 4.01 1.94 -3.38
N PHE A 44 2.69 1.77 -3.49
CA PHE A 44 1.79 1.51 -2.38
C PHE A 44 0.85 0.36 -2.69
N VAL A 45 0.79 -0.62 -1.81
CA VAL A 45 -0.07 -1.80 -1.93
C VAL A 45 -1.32 -1.61 -1.08
N ILE A 46 -2.49 -1.75 -1.68
CA ILE A 46 -3.79 -1.71 -1.00
C ILE A 46 -4.50 -3.06 -1.11
N ASP A 47 -5.46 -3.28 -0.22
CA ASP A 47 -6.30 -4.47 -0.33
C ASP A 47 -7.22 -4.39 -1.55
N SER A 48 -7.51 -5.53 -2.18
CA SER A 48 -8.45 -5.59 -3.30
C SER A 48 -9.84 -5.05 -2.97
N THR A 49 -10.27 -5.10 -1.70
CA THR A 49 -11.53 -4.50 -1.23
C THR A 49 -11.54 -2.96 -1.34
N ASP A 50 -10.37 -2.32 -1.32
CA ASP A 50 -10.19 -0.88 -1.41
C ASP A 50 -9.83 -0.40 -2.83
N ALA A 51 -10.01 -1.25 -3.85
CA ALA A 51 -9.65 -0.92 -5.24
C ALA A 51 -10.27 0.39 -5.76
N HIS A 52 -11.44 0.77 -5.24
CA HIS A 52 -12.13 2.02 -5.56
C HIS A 52 -11.34 3.28 -5.16
N LEU A 53 -10.36 3.18 -4.25
CA LEU A 53 -9.47 4.28 -3.84
C LEU A 53 -8.18 4.36 -4.69
N SER A 54 -7.96 3.40 -5.60
CA SER A 54 -6.70 3.33 -6.35
C SER A 54 -6.44 4.57 -7.20
N ASP A 55 -7.47 5.13 -7.84
CA ASP A 55 -7.31 6.32 -8.69
C ASP A 55 -7.03 7.58 -7.86
N GLU A 56 -7.62 7.70 -6.68
CA GLU A 56 -7.31 8.78 -5.73
C GLU A 56 -5.83 8.75 -5.33
N ILE A 57 -5.31 7.56 -5.01
CA ILE A 57 -3.90 7.40 -4.62
C ILE A 57 -2.97 7.64 -5.81
N ARG A 58 -3.32 7.16 -7.01
CA ARG A 58 -2.56 7.44 -8.25
C ARG A 58 -2.49 8.92 -8.56
N ALA A 59 -3.56 9.68 -8.30
CA ALA A 59 -3.57 11.13 -8.47
C ALA A 59 -2.57 11.85 -7.54
N MET A 60 -2.09 11.20 -6.47
CA MET A 60 -1.01 11.69 -5.60
C MET A 60 0.40 11.41 -6.18
N GLY A 61 0.50 10.85 -7.39
CA GLY A 61 1.76 10.47 -8.03
C GLY A 61 2.37 9.17 -7.50
N ILE A 62 1.58 8.35 -6.81
CA ILE A 62 2.02 7.09 -6.20
C ILE A 62 1.55 5.92 -7.08
N THR A 63 2.46 5.04 -7.49
CA THR A 63 2.07 3.80 -8.18
C THR A 63 1.35 2.87 -7.21
N VAL A 64 0.19 2.35 -7.62
CA VAL A 64 -0.67 1.52 -6.76
C VAL A 64 -0.76 0.09 -7.28
N HIS A 65 -0.65 -0.86 -6.36
CA HIS A 65 -0.91 -2.28 -6.62
C HIS A 65 -2.02 -2.78 -5.69
N MET A 66 -2.94 -3.57 -6.23
CA MET A 66 -4.02 -4.20 -5.46
C MET A 66 -3.65 -5.65 -5.19
N ALA A 67 -3.75 -6.08 -3.93
CA ALA A 67 -3.47 -7.45 -3.53
C ALA A 67 -4.39 -7.89 -2.39
N GLN A 68 -4.40 -9.18 -2.09
CA GLN A 68 -5.01 -9.71 -0.86
C GLN A 68 -4.05 -9.45 0.30
N THR A 69 -4.35 -8.50 1.18
CA THR A 69 -3.40 -8.03 2.23
C THR A 69 -3.66 -8.61 3.63
N VAL A 70 -4.86 -9.14 3.88
CA VAL A 70 -5.24 -9.82 5.13
C VAL A 70 -4.62 -11.21 5.24
N MET A 71 -3.46 -11.33 5.89
CA MET A 71 -2.76 -12.61 6.00
C MET A 71 -3.26 -13.46 7.18
N ARG A 72 -3.99 -14.56 6.90
CA ARG A 72 -4.48 -15.51 7.92
C ARG A 72 -3.59 -16.75 8.04
N SER A 73 -2.89 -17.11 6.97
CA SER A 73 -2.00 -18.27 6.89
C SER A 73 -0.56 -17.88 6.49
N SER A 74 0.38 -18.83 6.59
CA SER A 74 1.72 -18.66 6.03
C SER A 74 1.71 -18.59 4.50
N THR A 75 0.76 -19.27 3.86
CA THR A 75 0.55 -19.22 2.43
C THR A 75 0.14 -17.82 1.99
N ASP A 76 -0.77 -17.18 2.73
CA ASP A 76 -1.20 -15.80 2.44
C ASP A 76 -0.03 -14.83 2.58
N ARG A 77 0.81 -15.01 3.61
CA ARG A 77 2.04 -14.22 3.82
C ARG A 77 3.01 -14.35 2.65
N ALA A 78 3.25 -15.58 2.20
CA ALA A 78 4.15 -15.85 1.09
C ALA A 78 3.60 -15.30 -0.23
N ALA A 79 2.29 -15.43 -0.47
CA ALA A 79 1.62 -14.87 -1.64
C ALA A 79 1.74 -13.35 -1.69
N LEU A 80 1.40 -12.65 -0.59
CA LEU A 80 1.53 -11.19 -0.51
C LEU A 80 2.99 -10.73 -0.67
N ALA A 81 3.95 -11.46 -0.08
CA ALA A 81 5.37 -11.16 -0.28
C ALA A 81 5.78 -11.28 -1.76
N GLY A 82 5.29 -12.31 -2.48
CA GLY A 82 5.50 -12.48 -3.91
C GLY A 82 4.90 -11.34 -4.74
N GLU A 83 3.67 -10.92 -4.43
CA GLU A 83 3.01 -9.77 -5.05
C GLU A 83 3.83 -8.47 -4.86
N CYS A 84 4.32 -8.22 -3.65
CA CYS A 84 5.17 -7.06 -3.35
C CYS A 84 6.49 -7.08 -4.12
N LEU A 85 7.14 -8.25 -4.23
CA LEU A 85 8.39 -8.39 -4.99
C LEU A 85 8.17 -8.18 -6.49
N GLY A 86 7.13 -8.80 -7.06
CA GLY A 86 6.77 -8.61 -8.47
C GLY A 86 6.36 -7.16 -8.78
N PHE A 87 5.69 -6.50 -7.84
CA PHE A 87 5.38 -5.08 -7.97
C PHE A 87 6.63 -4.19 -7.93
N ALA A 88 7.56 -4.44 -7.00
CA ALA A 88 8.82 -3.71 -6.94
C ALA A 88 9.65 -3.88 -8.22
N GLN A 89 9.68 -5.10 -8.78
CA GLN A 89 10.37 -5.36 -10.06
C GLN A 89 9.77 -4.58 -11.22
N ARG A 90 8.44 -4.47 -11.31
CA ARG A 90 7.77 -3.65 -12.34
C ARG A 90 8.11 -2.17 -12.22
N ILE A 91 8.07 -1.61 -11.01
CA ILE A 91 8.47 -0.22 -10.76
C ILE A 91 9.92 0.04 -11.18
N LEU A 92 10.83 -0.91 -10.90
CA LEU A 92 12.23 -0.78 -11.31
C LEU A 92 12.39 -0.84 -12.83
N ALA A 93 11.66 -1.71 -13.53
CA ALA A 93 11.69 -1.80 -14.98
C ALA A 93 11.15 -0.53 -15.67
N GLU A 94 10.18 0.12 -15.06
CA GLU A 94 9.57 1.37 -15.54
C GLU A 94 10.42 2.61 -15.22
N ARG A 95 11.46 2.48 -14.38
CA ARG A 95 12.39 3.56 -14.00
C ARG A 95 13.79 3.32 -14.60
N PRO A 96 14.05 3.73 -15.85
CA PRO A 96 15.32 3.47 -16.54
C PRO A 96 16.54 4.06 -15.83
N GLU A 97 16.36 5.02 -14.93
CA GLU A 97 17.43 5.73 -14.21
C GLU A 97 18.17 4.89 -13.14
N ILE A 98 17.59 3.78 -12.65
CA ILE A 98 18.12 3.00 -11.49
C ILE A 98 18.82 1.70 -11.89
N ALA A 99 18.56 1.17 -13.10
CA ALA A 99 19.06 -0.12 -13.56
C ALA A 99 20.60 -0.19 -13.80
N GLY A 100 21.33 0.89 -13.50
CA GLY A 100 22.77 1.04 -13.74
C GLY A 100 23.64 1.29 -12.51
N ARG A 101 23.19 0.96 -11.30
CA ARG A 101 24.01 1.01 -10.07
C ARG A 101 24.27 -0.36 -9.47
#